data_AF-A0A8T2EDB8-F1
#
_entry.id   AF-A0A8T2EDB8-F1
#
_cell.length_a   1.000
_cell.length_b   1.000
_cell.length_c   1.000
_cell.angle_alpha   90.00
_cell.angle_beta   90.00
_cell.angle_gamma   90.00
#
_symmetry.space_group_name_H-M   'P 1'
#
loop_
_entity.id
_entity.type
_entity.pdbx_description
1 polymer ?
#
loop_
_entity_poly.entity_id
_entity_poly.type
_entity_poly.pdbx_seq_one_letter_code
_entity_poly.pdbx_strand_id
1 'polypeptide(L)'
;MAFSPNPLSLSVPDPAFESWLRDSGYLELLDHRTSAAAAAASSSASVSSSAAATSAASDDVVSSITGGFFASLLSRLVTVSSLLTINPFSKLSADDFSGDTTPWTTGFIGNCDSYSFPSSSQQARMRVHENIKRFARNYATLFIVFFACALYQMPLALVGLLGSLALWELFKYCSDKWKFDRHPSMRKLSIGIGQCATAVLLTFLNVQMALFSALAISYSVMILHAGFRKLTPSKKPTRGR
;
A
#
# COMPACT_ATOMS: atom_id res chain seq x y z
N MET A 1 -24.53 7.68 19.90
CA MET A 1 -24.47 8.96 20.64
C MET A 1 -23.01 9.17 21.03
N ALA A 2 -22.31 10.10 20.37
CA ALA A 2 -20.92 10.42 20.70
C ALA A 2 -20.94 11.48 21.79
N PHE A 3 -20.42 11.14 22.98
CA PHE A 3 -20.25 12.12 24.05
C PHE A 3 -19.16 13.11 23.65
N SER A 4 -19.46 14.42 23.71
CA SER A 4 -18.45 15.45 23.57
C SER A 4 -17.43 15.31 24.73
N PRO A 5 -16.12 15.29 24.47
CA PRO A 5 -15.12 15.13 25.51
C PRO A 5 -15.19 16.28 26.53
N ASN A 6 -15.12 15.94 27.81
CA ASN A 6 -15.17 16.90 28.91
C ASN A 6 -13.89 17.76 28.90
N PRO A 7 -13.98 19.10 28.77
CA PRO A 7 -12.80 19.97 28.70
C PRO A 7 -11.97 20.00 30.00
N LEU A 8 -12.47 19.42 31.10
CA LEU A 8 -11.77 19.30 32.37
C LEU A 8 -11.25 17.88 32.66
N SER A 9 -11.46 16.91 31.76
CA SER A 9 -10.87 15.59 31.93
C SER A 9 -9.37 15.66 31.63
N LEU A 10 -8.53 15.35 32.62
CA LEU A 10 -7.08 15.17 32.45
C LEU A 10 -6.72 13.92 31.61
N SER A 11 -7.71 13.15 31.17
CA SER A 11 -7.52 12.08 30.20
C SER A 11 -7.28 12.69 28.82
N VAL A 12 -6.10 12.44 28.28
CA VAL A 12 -5.81 12.71 26.87
C VAL A 12 -6.83 11.95 26.02
N PRO A 13 -7.57 12.61 25.10
CA PRO A 13 -8.48 11.92 24.20
C PRO A 13 -7.77 10.79 23.46
N ASP A 14 -8.40 9.63 23.31
CA ASP A 14 -7.84 8.47 22.59
C ASP A 14 -7.17 8.82 21.25
N PRO A 15 -7.76 9.63 20.35
CA PRO A 15 -7.08 10.00 19.10
C PRO A 15 -5.82 10.86 19.31
N ALA A 16 -5.78 11.69 20.36
CA ALA A 16 -4.62 12.49 20.71
C ALA A 16 -3.51 11.63 21.35
N PHE A 17 -3.89 10.62 22.14
CA PHE A 17 -2.93 9.68 22.71
C PHE A 17 -2.34 8.75 21.63
N GLU A 18 -3.18 8.23 20.73
CA GLU A 18 -2.73 7.39 19.62
C GLU A 18 -1.82 8.15 18.64
N SER A 19 -2.15 9.40 18.31
CA SER A 19 -1.28 10.24 17.49
C SER A 19 0.04 10.53 18.20
N TRP A 20 0.03 10.84 19.50
CA TRP A 20 1.26 11.02 20.27
C TRP A 20 2.14 9.76 20.31
N LEU A 21 1.56 8.56 20.48
CA LEU A 21 2.28 7.29 20.45
C LEU A 21 2.92 7.03 19.07
N ARG A 22 2.21 7.38 17.99
CA ARG A 22 2.68 7.27 16.61
C ARG A 22 3.83 8.25 16.35
N ASP A 23 3.68 9.50 16.76
CA ASP A 23 4.64 10.57 16.53
C ASP A 23 5.91 10.43 17.37
N SER A 24 5.78 9.92 18.60
CA SER A 24 6.91 9.69 19.50
C SER A 24 7.72 8.42 19.16
N GLY A 25 7.22 7.59 18.24
CA GLY A 25 7.87 6.33 17.84
C GLY A 25 7.78 5.22 18.87
N TYR A 26 6.93 5.38 19.88
CA TYR A 26 6.81 4.43 20.97
C TYR A 26 6.22 3.08 20.50
N LEU A 27 5.36 3.11 19.47
CA LEU A 27 4.83 1.90 18.83
C LEU A 27 5.95 1.03 18.21
N GLU A 28 7.00 1.64 17.66
CA GLU A 28 8.12 0.89 17.07
C GLU A 28 8.99 0.23 18.16
N LEU A 29 9.17 0.91 19.30
CA LEU A 29 9.90 0.37 20.45
C LEU A 29 9.17 -0.81 21.11
N LEU A 30 7.84 -0.71 21.26
CA LEU A 30 7.02 -1.79 21.80
C LEU A 30 7.06 -3.02 20.91
N ASP A 31 6.93 -2.85 19.59
CA ASP A 31 6.99 -3.97 18.64
C ASP A 31 8.39 -4.61 18.61
N HIS A 32 9.46 -3.83 18.70
CA HIS A 32 10.83 -4.36 18.83
C HIS A 32 11.00 -5.23 20.09
N ARG A 33 10.50 -4.78 21.24
CA ARG A 33 10.58 -5.55 22.49
C ARG A 33 9.76 -6.84 22.43
N THR A 34 8.55 -6.76 21.89
CA THR A 34 7.68 -7.94 21.72
C THR A 34 8.29 -8.95 20.76
N SER A 35 8.83 -8.48 19.64
CA SER A 35 9.50 -9.34 18.65
C SER A 35 10.79 -9.96 19.20
N ALA A 36 11.58 -9.20 19.95
CA ALA A 36 12.79 -9.71 20.62
C ALA A 36 12.46 -10.74 21.70
N ALA A 37 11.40 -10.52 22.49
CA ALA A 37 10.91 -11.49 23.47
C ALA A 37 10.42 -12.79 22.81
N ALA A 38 9.70 -12.69 21.68
CA ALA A 38 9.24 -13.85 20.90
C ALA A 38 10.42 -14.64 20.28
N ALA A 39 11.44 -13.94 19.79
CA ALA A 39 12.66 -14.58 19.28
C ALA A 39 13.46 -15.28 20.40
N ALA A 40 13.58 -14.65 21.57
CA ALA A 40 14.20 -15.25 22.74
C ALA A 40 13.46 -16.51 23.20
N ALA A 41 12.12 -16.47 23.28
CA ALA A 41 11.29 -17.64 23.60
C ALA A 41 11.48 -18.80 22.59
N SER A 42 11.55 -18.46 21.30
CA SER A 42 11.77 -19.43 20.22
C SER A 42 13.17 -20.06 20.29
N SER A 43 14.19 -19.28 20.64
CA SER A 43 15.55 -19.79 20.86
C SER A 43 15.62 -20.73 22.07
N SER A 44 14.94 -20.40 23.19
CA SER A 44 14.90 -21.29 24.37
C SER A 44 14.18 -22.62 24.11
N ALA A 45 13.18 -22.62 23.22
CA ALA A 45 12.52 -23.86 22.78
C ALA A 45 13.46 -24.75 21.93
N SER A 46 14.28 -24.16 21.05
CA SER A 46 15.26 -24.91 20.24
C SER A 46 16.40 -25.52 21.07
N VAL A 47 16.84 -24.85 22.15
CA VAL A 47 17.86 -25.37 23.07
C VAL A 47 17.34 -26.55 23.89
N SER A 48 16.03 -26.57 24.17
CA SER A 48 15.37 -27.67 24.89
C SER A 48 15.26 -28.94 24.05
N SER A 49 15.17 -28.82 22.71
CA SER A 49 15.20 -29.96 21.78
C SER A 49 16.61 -30.48 21.47
N SER A 50 17.66 -29.67 21.62
CA SER A 50 19.05 -30.09 21.38
C SER A 50 19.72 -30.78 22.58
N ALA A 51 19.14 -30.70 23.78
CA ALA A 51 19.67 -31.39 24.96
C ALA A 51 19.59 -32.93 24.90
N ALA A 52 18.93 -33.49 23.88
CA ALA A 52 18.82 -34.94 23.66
C ALA A 52 19.86 -35.52 22.68
N ALA A 53 20.75 -34.71 22.08
CA ALA A 53 21.72 -35.17 21.08
C ALA A 53 23.15 -34.74 21.43
N THR A 54 23.74 -35.38 22.44
CA THR A 54 25.20 -35.41 22.60
C THR A 54 25.80 -36.43 21.63
N SER A 55 26.59 -35.97 20.65
CA SER A 55 27.87 -36.53 20.17
C SER A 55 28.07 -36.33 18.67
N ALA A 56 28.76 -35.27 18.26
CA ALA A 56 29.76 -35.27 17.17
C ALA A 56 30.17 -33.81 16.92
N ALA A 57 31.45 -33.51 17.15
CA ALA A 57 32.01 -32.19 16.94
C ALA A 57 32.44 -31.98 15.47
N SER A 58 32.52 -30.69 15.12
CA SER A 58 33.31 -30.07 14.05
C SER A 58 32.84 -30.25 12.60
N ASP A 59 31.70 -29.64 12.27
CA ASP A 59 31.46 -28.91 10.99
C ASP A 59 30.39 -27.79 11.13
N ASP A 60 29.90 -27.52 12.35
CA ASP A 60 28.68 -26.74 12.62
C ASP A 60 28.81 -25.22 12.53
N VAL A 61 30.02 -24.66 12.54
CA VAL A 61 30.17 -23.19 12.54
C VAL A 61 29.80 -22.59 11.19
N VAL A 62 30.10 -23.27 10.08
CA VAL A 62 29.73 -22.81 8.74
C VAL A 62 28.23 -23.02 8.50
N SER A 63 27.67 -24.19 8.85
CA SER A 63 26.23 -24.49 8.75
C SER A 63 25.35 -23.57 9.61
N SER A 64 25.82 -23.14 10.79
CA SER A 64 25.11 -22.19 11.65
C SER A 64 25.08 -20.77 11.07
N ILE A 65 26.17 -20.31 10.44
CA ILE A 65 26.25 -18.98 9.81
C ILE A 65 25.38 -18.91 8.56
N THR A 66 25.43 -19.91 7.67
CA THR A 66 24.54 -19.96 6.50
C THR A 66 23.09 -20.16 6.93
N GLY A 67 22.82 -21.07 7.87
CA GLY A 67 21.46 -21.32 8.40
C GLY A 67 20.82 -20.08 9.02
N GLY A 68 21.56 -19.32 9.84
CA GLY A 68 21.10 -18.08 10.45
C GLY A 68 20.83 -16.97 9.42
N PHE A 69 21.69 -16.85 8.41
CA PHE A 69 21.49 -15.91 7.31
C PHE A 69 20.24 -16.26 6.48
N PHE A 70 20.06 -17.53 6.09
CA PHE A 70 18.89 -17.98 5.34
C PHE A 70 17.61 -17.85 6.17
N ALA A 71 17.64 -18.13 7.48
CA ALA A 71 16.51 -17.91 8.37
C ALA A 71 16.13 -16.42 8.47
N SER A 72 17.12 -15.52 8.54
CA SER A 72 16.88 -14.07 8.51
C SER A 72 16.33 -13.61 7.16
N LEU A 73 16.85 -14.13 6.05
CA LEU A 73 16.34 -13.81 4.72
C LEU A 73 14.91 -14.32 4.54
N LEU A 74 14.62 -15.55 4.97
CA LEU A 74 13.30 -16.14 4.90
C LEU A 74 12.30 -15.38 5.77
N SER A 75 12.67 -14.96 6.98
CA SER A 75 11.77 -14.15 7.82
C SER A 75 11.49 -12.77 7.22
N ARG A 76 12.49 -12.15 6.58
CA ARG A 76 12.30 -10.91 5.80
C ARG A 76 11.38 -11.14 4.61
N LEU A 77 11.56 -12.23 3.87
CA LEU A 77 10.71 -12.59 2.74
C LEU A 77 9.27 -12.87 3.19
N VAL A 78 9.07 -13.62 4.28
CA VAL A 78 7.75 -13.86 4.87
C VAL A 78 7.08 -12.54 5.27
N THR A 79 7.84 -11.62 5.85
CA THR A 79 7.34 -10.29 6.23
C THR A 79 6.87 -9.50 5.01
N VAL A 80 7.67 -9.45 3.93
CA VAL A 80 7.28 -8.77 2.69
C VAL A 80 6.11 -9.49 2.01
N SER A 81 6.12 -10.82 1.95
CA SER A 81 5.04 -11.64 1.40
C SER A 81 3.72 -11.44 2.15
N SER A 82 3.76 -11.18 3.47
CA SER A 82 2.56 -10.86 4.25
C SER A 82 1.90 -9.54 3.84
N LEU A 83 2.62 -8.65 3.15
CA LEU A 83 2.08 -7.42 2.59
C LEU A 83 1.32 -7.65 1.28
N LEU A 84 1.53 -8.78 0.60
CA LEU A 84 0.75 -9.12 -0.59
C LEU A 84 -0.65 -9.64 -0.22
N THR A 85 -0.82 -10.17 0.98
CA THR A 85 -2.11 -10.74 1.46
C THR A 85 -2.99 -9.74 2.22
N ILE A 86 -2.52 -8.51 2.40
CA ILE A 86 -3.27 -7.45 3.09
C ILE A 86 -4.26 -6.79 2.11
N ASN A 87 -5.38 -6.27 2.63
CA ASN A 87 -6.18 -5.28 1.90
C ASN A 87 -5.71 -3.87 2.31
N PRO A 88 -4.82 -3.22 1.54
CA PRO A 88 -4.22 -1.94 1.91
C PRO A 88 -5.24 -0.80 1.97
N PHE A 89 -6.37 -0.93 1.26
CA PHE A 89 -7.38 0.11 1.14
C PHE A 89 -8.51 -0.02 2.16
N SER A 90 -8.48 -1.05 3.02
CA SER A 90 -9.55 -1.32 4.00
C SER A 90 -9.82 -0.19 4.99
N LYS A 91 -8.84 0.70 5.22
CA LYS A 91 -8.96 1.84 6.12
C LYS A 91 -9.01 3.19 5.41
N LEU A 92 -8.95 3.24 4.08
CA LEU A 92 -8.91 4.47 3.31
C LEU A 92 -10.30 5.13 3.27
N SER A 93 -10.38 6.42 3.59
CA SER A 93 -11.60 7.23 3.45
C SER A 93 -11.45 8.24 2.31
N ALA A 94 -12.57 8.79 1.84
CA ALA A 94 -12.56 9.92 0.91
C ALA A 94 -11.86 11.16 1.51
N ASP A 95 -11.91 11.31 2.84
CA ASP A 95 -11.27 12.42 3.57
C ASP A 95 -9.73 12.37 3.46
N ASP A 96 -9.14 11.20 3.28
CA ASP A 96 -7.68 11.06 3.12
C ASP A 96 -7.19 11.69 1.79
N PHE A 97 -8.10 11.93 0.83
CA PHE A 97 -7.80 12.59 -0.44
C PHE A 97 -8.08 14.09 -0.43
N SER A 98 -8.78 14.62 0.58
CA SER A 98 -9.19 16.03 0.63
C SER A 98 -8.15 16.95 1.29
N GLY A 99 -7.24 16.39 2.08
CA GLY A 99 -6.15 17.13 2.74
C GLY A 99 -5.03 17.59 1.79
N ASP A 100 -4.13 18.44 2.30
CA ASP A 100 -3.00 18.97 1.52
C ASP A 100 -2.01 17.87 1.08
N THR A 101 -1.51 18.00 -0.15
CA THR A 101 -0.51 17.07 -0.69
C THR A 101 0.80 17.22 0.06
N THR A 102 1.27 16.13 0.68
CA THR A 102 2.58 16.13 1.34
C THR A 102 3.70 16.34 0.30
N PRO A 103 4.68 17.24 0.54
CA PRO A 103 5.74 17.52 -0.42
C PRO A 103 6.52 16.27 -0.83
N TRP A 104 6.79 16.15 -2.13
CA TRP A 104 7.38 14.96 -2.74
C TRP A 104 8.80 14.66 -2.25
N THR A 105 9.66 15.66 -2.24
CA THR A 105 11.09 15.49 -1.95
C THR A 105 11.34 15.34 -0.45
N THR A 106 10.81 16.24 0.36
CA THR A 106 11.09 16.29 1.80
C THR A 106 10.19 15.40 2.64
N GLY A 107 8.96 15.14 2.19
CA GLY A 107 7.97 14.38 2.95
C GLY A 107 7.81 12.94 2.46
N PHE A 108 7.36 12.80 1.21
CA PHE A 108 7.05 11.50 0.59
C PHE A 108 8.30 10.65 0.45
N ILE A 109 9.26 11.07 -0.38
CA ILE A 109 10.54 10.39 -0.55
C ILE A 109 11.38 10.52 0.74
N GLY A 110 11.57 11.74 1.23
CA GLY A 110 12.31 12.02 2.46
C GLY A 110 13.79 11.60 2.40
N ASN A 111 14.42 11.55 3.58
CA ASN A 111 15.81 11.10 3.74
C ASN A 111 15.88 9.58 3.96
N CYS A 112 17.07 8.98 3.75
CA CYS A 112 17.30 7.54 3.99
C CYS A 112 16.95 7.11 5.42
N ASP A 113 17.18 7.98 6.42
CA ASP A 113 16.86 7.72 7.83
C ASP A 113 15.38 7.51 8.12
N SER A 114 14.54 7.91 7.16
CA SER A 114 13.08 7.87 7.23
C SER A 114 12.50 6.50 6.84
N TYR A 115 13.37 5.58 6.39
CA TYR A 115 13.08 4.19 6.09
C TYR A 115 13.69 3.24 7.13
N SER A 116 13.01 2.13 7.39
CA SER A 116 13.59 0.98 8.09
C SER A 116 12.88 -0.31 7.71
N PHE A 117 13.61 -1.42 7.82
CA PHE A 117 13.00 -2.73 7.67
C PHE A 117 12.01 -2.99 8.84
N PRO A 118 10.78 -3.46 8.58
CA PRO A 118 9.82 -3.77 9.64
C PRO A 118 10.30 -5.00 10.44
N SER A 119 10.13 -4.94 11.76
CA SER A 119 10.54 -5.99 12.68
C SER A 119 9.59 -7.19 12.68
N SER A 120 8.31 -6.95 12.34
CA SER A 120 7.25 -7.95 12.30
C SER A 120 6.29 -7.72 11.12
N SER A 121 5.56 -8.77 10.72
CA SER A 121 4.49 -8.66 9.72
C SER A 121 3.37 -7.73 10.18
N GLN A 122 3.03 -7.72 11.47
CA GLN A 122 2.04 -6.81 12.01
C GLN A 122 2.49 -5.36 11.91
N GLN A 123 3.75 -5.06 12.25
CA GLN A 123 4.32 -3.72 12.10
C GLN A 123 4.32 -3.28 10.64
N ALA A 124 4.74 -4.14 9.71
CA ALA A 124 4.71 -3.86 8.28
C ALA A 124 3.28 -3.51 7.81
N ARG A 125 2.29 -4.29 8.24
CA ARG A 125 0.87 -4.07 7.93
C ARG A 125 0.35 -2.74 8.50
N MET A 126 0.73 -2.38 9.73
CA MET A 126 0.35 -1.08 10.31
C MET A 126 1.00 0.08 9.55
N ARG A 127 2.29 -0.03 9.22
CA ARG A 127 3.01 0.95 8.40
C ARG A 127 2.32 1.17 7.05
N VAL A 128 1.93 0.09 6.38
CA VAL A 128 1.21 0.19 5.09
C VAL A 128 -0.08 1.00 5.23
N HIS A 129 -0.96 0.67 6.17
CA HIS A 129 -2.24 1.36 6.29
C HIS A 129 -2.09 2.85 6.62
N GLU A 130 -1.20 3.20 7.56
CA GLU A 130 -1.01 4.59 7.97
C GLU A 130 -0.32 5.42 6.89
N ASN A 131 0.71 4.87 6.23
CA ASN A 131 1.41 5.58 5.17
C ASN A 131 0.54 5.73 3.92
N ILE A 132 -0.31 4.74 3.59
CA ILE A 132 -1.24 4.88 2.45
C ILE A 132 -2.25 6.00 2.71
N LYS A 133 -2.77 6.15 3.93
CA LYS A 133 -3.60 7.31 4.28
C LYS A 133 -2.85 8.62 4.14
N ARG A 134 -1.67 8.70 4.78
CA ARG A 134 -0.84 9.91 4.80
C ARG A 134 -0.44 10.38 3.41
N PHE A 135 -0.20 9.46 2.49
CA PHE A 135 0.31 9.75 1.15
C PHE A 135 -0.68 9.38 0.03
N ALA A 136 -1.98 9.28 0.33
CA ALA A 136 -3.00 8.82 -0.62
C ALA A 136 -2.95 9.55 -1.96
N ARG A 137 -2.86 10.90 -1.93
CA ARG A 137 -2.73 11.74 -3.13
C ARG A 137 -1.43 11.51 -3.91
N ASN A 138 -0.32 11.28 -3.22
CA ASN A 138 0.98 11.01 -3.88
C ASN A 138 0.95 9.65 -4.59
N TYR A 139 0.37 8.63 -3.95
CA TYR A 139 0.20 7.33 -4.58
C TYR A 139 -0.77 7.37 -5.76
N ALA A 140 -1.89 8.10 -5.65
CA ALA A 140 -2.79 8.32 -6.77
C ALA A 140 -2.08 9.02 -7.95
N THR A 141 -1.27 10.04 -7.65
CA THR A 141 -0.48 10.75 -8.66
C THR A 141 0.56 9.82 -9.31
N LEU A 142 1.28 9.01 -8.53
CA LEU A 142 2.20 7.99 -9.07
C LEU A 142 1.49 7.01 -9.99
N PHE A 143 0.31 6.52 -9.61
CA PHE A 143 -0.49 5.65 -10.45
C PHE A 143 -0.84 6.31 -11.78
N ILE A 144 -1.30 7.57 -11.76
CA ILE A 144 -1.62 8.34 -12.97
C ILE A 144 -0.38 8.51 -13.85
N VAL A 145 0.78 8.84 -13.26
CA VAL A 145 2.04 9.00 -14.01
C VAL A 145 2.46 7.68 -14.66
N PHE A 146 2.46 6.57 -13.92
CA PHE A 146 2.79 5.26 -14.48
C PHE A 146 1.79 4.80 -15.54
N PHE A 147 0.51 5.09 -15.35
CA PHE A 147 -0.52 4.82 -16.36
C PHE A 147 -0.30 5.63 -17.63
N ALA A 148 0.02 6.93 -17.51
CA ALA A 148 0.36 7.76 -18.65
C ALA A 148 1.63 7.25 -19.37
N CYS A 149 2.67 6.84 -18.63
CA CYS A 149 3.87 6.23 -19.21
C CYS A 149 3.55 4.91 -19.92
N ALA A 150 2.70 4.05 -19.35
CA ALA A 150 2.29 2.80 -19.97
C ALA A 150 1.50 3.05 -21.26
N LEU A 151 0.59 4.02 -21.27
CA LEU A 151 -0.13 4.45 -22.47
C LEU A 151 0.81 5.02 -23.53
N TYR A 152 1.83 5.79 -23.14
CA TYR A 152 2.82 6.32 -24.07
C TYR A 152 3.63 5.21 -24.76
N GLN A 153 3.98 4.15 -24.01
CA GLN A 153 4.68 2.97 -24.57
C GLN A 153 3.77 2.08 -25.41
N MET A 154 2.45 2.15 -25.22
CA MET A 154 1.45 1.33 -25.91
C MET A 154 0.48 2.22 -26.71
N PRO A 155 0.87 2.72 -27.90
CA PRO A 155 0.05 3.67 -28.67
C PRO A 155 -1.31 3.10 -29.08
N LEU A 156 -1.42 1.78 -29.30
CA LEU A 156 -2.71 1.12 -29.55
C LEU A 156 -3.65 1.24 -28.33
N ALA A 157 -3.13 1.08 -27.11
CA ALA A 157 -3.92 1.25 -25.90
C ALA A 157 -4.39 2.70 -25.73
N LEU A 158 -3.55 3.67 -26.09
CA LEU A 158 -3.95 5.08 -26.10
C LEU A 158 -5.10 5.32 -27.09
N VAL A 159 -4.99 4.81 -28.32
CA VAL A 159 -6.06 4.89 -29.32
C VAL A 159 -7.33 4.19 -28.82
N GLY A 160 -7.21 3.06 -28.13
CA GLY A 160 -8.37 2.38 -27.55
C GLY A 160 -9.06 3.15 -26.45
N LEU A 161 -8.28 3.80 -25.58
CA LEU A 161 -8.83 4.67 -24.55
C LEU A 161 -9.56 5.88 -25.17
N LEU A 162 -8.90 6.61 -26.08
CA LEU A 162 -9.51 7.74 -26.79
C LEU A 162 -10.72 7.30 -27.63
N GLY A 163 -10.62 6.17 -28.32
CA GLY A 163 -11.70 5.60 -29.13
C GLY A 163 -12.91 5.22 -28.29
N SER A 164 -12.71 4.69 -27.07
CA SER A 164 -13.81 4.38 -26.15
C SER A 164 -14.52 5.65 -25.64
N LEU A 165 -13.79 6.73 -25.38
CA LEU A 165 -14.38 8.02 -25.03
C LEU A 165 -15.19 8.58 -26.21
N ALA A 166 -14.62 8.58 -27.40
CA ALA A 166 -15.29 9.02 -28.62
C ALA A 166 -16.55 8.18 -28.94
N LEU A 167 -16.48 6.87 -28.72
CA LEU A 167 -17.61 5.95 -28.87
C LEU A 167 -18.76 6.33 -27.93
N TRP A 168 -18.47 6.68 -26.67
CA TRP A 168 -19.48 7.09 -25.70
C TRP A 168 -20.08 8.47 -26.00
N GLU A 169 -19.27 9.42 -26.47
CA GLU A 169 -19.79 10.72 -26.96
C GLU A 169 -20.71 10.54 -28.17
N LEU A 170 -20.31 9.69 -29.13
CA LEU A 170 -21.14 9.35 -30.29
C LEU A 170 -22.43 8.63 -29.85
N PHE A 171 -22.33 7.70 -28.90
CA PHE A 171 -23.47 7.01 -28.33
C PHE A 171 -24.46 7.99 -27.69
N LYS A 172 -23.96 8.97 -26.91
CA LYS A 172 -24.78 10.02 -26.29
C LYS A 172 -25.48 10.87 -27.35
N TYR A 173 -24.74 11.32 -28.36
CA TYR A 173 -25.31 12.08 -29.48
C TYR A 173 -26.42 11.31 -30.21
N CYS A 174 -26.20 10.02 -30.50
CA CYS A 174 -27.21 9.16 -31.11
C CYS A 174 -28.43 8.96 -30.20
N SER A 175 -28.20 8.79 -28.89
CA SER A 175 -29.26 8.64 -27.89
C SER A 175 -30.18 9.85 -27.83
N ASP A 176 -29.58 11.05 -27.80
CA ASP A 176 -30.31 12.32 -27.77
C ASP A 176 -31.12 12.51 -29.06
N LYS A 177 -30.52 12.19 -30.22
CA LYS A 177 -31.17 12.31 -31.53
C LYS A 177 -32.36 11.36 -31.70
N TRP A 178 -32.23 10.10 -31.28
CA TRP A 178 -33.28 9.08 -31.43
C TRP A 178 -34.28 9.02 -30.27
N LYS A 179 -34.10 9.85 -29.23
CA LYS A 179 -34.94 9.86 -28.01
C LYS A 179 -35.12 8.45 -27.43
N PHE A 180 -34.02 7.68 -27.33
CA PHE A 180 -34.07 6.31 -26.76
C PHE A 180 -34.64 6.29 -25.33
N ASP A 181 -34.66 7.43 -24.63
CA ASP A 181 -35.32 7.61 -23.33
C ASP A 181 -36.84 7.40 -23.34
N ARG A 182 -37.51 7.45 -24.50
CA ARG A 182 -38.96 7.22 -24.61
C ARG A 182 -39.34 5.75 -24.36
N HIS A 183 -38.41 4.82 -24.57
CA HIS A 183 -38.64 3.38 -24.43
C HIS A 183 -37.62 2.73 -23.48
N PRO A 184 -38.01 2.34 -22.26
CA PRO A 184 -37.08 1.84 -21.26
C PRO A 184 -36.36 0.55 -21.68
N SER A 185 -36.98 -0.30 -22.51
CA SER A 185 -36.36 -1.52 -23.03
C SER A 185 -35.25 -1.23 -24.06
N MET A 186 -35.48 -0.28 -24.98
CA MET A 186 -34.51 0.09 -26.01
C MET A 186 -33.30 0.82 -25.41
N ARG A 187 -33.53 1.63 -24.37
CA ARG A 187 -32.47 2.26 -23.59
C ARG A 187 -31.57 1.24 -22.90
N LYS A 188 -32.14 0.20 -22.28
CA LYS A 188 -31.37 -0.88 -21.65
C LYS A 188 -30.54 -1.65 -22.69
N LEU A 189 -31.15 -2.00 -23.83
CA LEU A 189 -30.47 -2.73 -24.90
C LEU A 189 -29.30 -1.93 -25.49
N SER A 190 -29.51 -0.65 -25.79
CA SER A 190 -28.49 0.24 -26.37
C SER A 190 -27.31 0.46 -25.43
N ILE A 191 -27.54 0.66 -24.12
CA ILE A 191 -26.47 0.72 -23.12
C ILE A 191 -25.68 -0.60 -23.09
N GLY A 192 -26.36 -1.75 -23.14
CA GLY A 192 -25.72 -3.06 -23.19
C GLY A 192 -24.84 -3.25 -24.43
N ILE A 193 -25.33 -2.84 -25.61
CA ILE A 193 -24.56 -2.85 -26.86
C ILE A 193 -23.34 -1.92 -26.75
N GLY A 194 -23.53 -0.71 -26.23
CA GLY A 194 -22.43 0.26 -26.01
C GLY A 194 -21.36 -0.28 -25.05
N GLN A 195 -21.76 -0.93 -23.96
CA GLN A 195 -20.85 -1.60 -23.04
C GLN A 195 -20.09 -2.76 -23.71
N CYS A 196 -20.78 -3.61 -24.48
CA CYS A 196 -20.17 -4.71 -25.22
C CYS A 196 -19.16 -4.18 -26.25
N ALA A 197 -19.54 -3.19 -27.06
CA ALA A 197 -18.66 -2.55 -28.03
C ALA A 197 -17.43 -1.92 -27.36
N THR A 198 -17.62 -1.25 -26.21
CA THR A 198 -16.51 -0.70 -25.41
C THR A 198 -15.58 -1.79 -24.92
N ALA A 199 -16.12 -2.88 -24.35
CA ALA A 199 -15.32 -3.99 -23.85
C ALA A 199 -14.48 -4.65 -24.97
N VAL A 200 -15.11 -4.87 -26.12
CA VAL A 200 -14.46 -5.40 -27.33
C VAL A 200 -13.33 -4.46 -27.79
N LEU A 201 -13.61 -3.16 -27.91
CA LEU A 201 -12.64 -2.15 -28.32
C LEU A 201 -11.43 -2.10 -27.37
N LEU A 202 -11.67 -2.04 -26.07
CA LEU A 202 -10.61 -2.00 -25.05
C LEU A 202 -9.76 -3.28 -25.04
N THR A 203 -10.38 -4.42 -25.34
CA THR A 203 -9.69 -5.72 -25.41
C THR A 203 -8.82 -5.82 -26.66
N PHE A 204 -9.37 -5.51 -27.84
CA PHE A 204 -8.61 -5.56 -29.10
C PHE A 204 -7.44 -4.58 -29.13
N LEU A 205 -7.59 -3.43 -28.45
CA LEU A 205 -6.56 -2.40 -28.40
C LEU A 205 -5.61 -2.54 -27.19
N ASN A 206 -5.65 -3.69 -26.51
CA ASN A 206 -4.73 -4.05 -25.42
C ASN A 206 -4.69 -3.04 -24.25
N VAL A 207 -5.77 -2.28 -24.02
CA VAL A 207 -5.84 -1.31 -22.92
C VAL A 207 -5.68 -2.01 -21.56
N GLN A 208 -6.14 -3.26 -21.47
CA GLN A 208 -6.00 -4.08 -20.27
C GLN A 208 -4.53 -4.31 -19.89
N MET A 209 -3.63 -4.48 -20.86
CA MET A 209 -2.21 -4.69 -20.60
C MET A 209 -1.55 -3.43 -20.05
N ALA A 210 -1.90 -2.26 -20.60
CA ALA A 210 -1.42 -0.98 -20.09
C ALA A 210 -1.92 -0.73 -18.66
N LEU A 211 -3.20 -0.99 -18.40
CA LEU A 211 -3.79 -0.86 -17.07
C LEU A 211 -3.16 -1.83 -16.08
N PHE A 212 -2.99 -3.10 -16.44
CA PHE A 212 -2.38 -4.12 -15.59
C PHE A 212 -0.92 -3.79 -15.27
N SER A 213 -0.15 -3.36 -16.26
CA SER A 213 1.24 -2.93 -16.06
C SER A 213 1.34 -1.74 -15.10
N ALA A 214 0.53 -0.71 -15.32
CA ALA A 214 0.49 0.47 -14.46
C ALA A 214 0.06 0.11 -13.03
N LEU A 215 -0.96 -0.73 -12.86
CA LEU A 215 -1.41 -1.24 -11.57
C LEU A 215 -0.32 -2.06 -10.87
N ALA A 216 0.33 -2.99 -11.57
CA ALA A 216 1.36 -3.84 -10.98
C ALA A 216 2.56 -3.02 -10.47
N ILE A 217 3.05 -2.07 -11.28
CA ILE A 217 4.19 -1.22 -10.91
C ILE A 217 3.81 -0.26 -9.77
N SER A 218 2.69 0.46 -9.91
CA SER A 218 2.23 1.39 -8.89
C SER A 218 1.94 0.70 -7.56
N TYR A 219 1.30 -0.47 -7.58
CA TYR A 219 1.01 -1.26 -6.38
C TYR A 219 2.28 -1.73 -5.70
N SER A 220 3.26 -2.23 -6.46
CA SER A 220 4.54 -2.68 -5.92
C SER A 220 5.30 -1.53 -5.26
N VAL A 221 5.40 -0.37 -5.94
CA VAL A 221 6.03 0.83 -5.38
C VAL A 221 5.28 1.29 -4.13
N MET A 222 3.95 1.33 -4.16
CA MET A 222 3.12 1.74 -3.04
C MET A 222 3.35 0.86 -1.81
N ILE A 223 3.25 -0.46 -1.95
CA ILE A 223 3.38 -1.40 -0.83
C ILE A 223 4.79 -1.39 -0.26
N LEU A 224 5.83 -1.37 -1.10
CA LEU A 224 7.22 -1.31 -0.63
C LEU A 224 7.49 0.03 0.07
N HIS A 225 7.13 1.15 -0.55
CA HIS A 225 7.29 2.47 0.06
C HIS A 225 6.54 2.55 1.39
N ALA A 226 5.26 2.15 1.43
CA ALA A 226 4.42 2.26 2.63
C ALA A 226 4.88 1.33 3.75
N GLY A 227 5.38 0.13 3.43
CA GLY A 227 5.86 -0.84 4.41
C GLY A 227 7.21 -0.47 5.04
N PHE A 228 8.12 0.11 4.25
CA PHE A 228 9.45 0.51 4.72
C PHE A 228 9.49 1.93 5.32
N ARG A 229 8.51 2.78 5.03
CA ARG A 229 8.44 4.12 5.59
C ARG A 229 8.06 4.07 7.08
N LYS A 230 8.88 4.68 7.94
CA LYS A 230 8.59 4.77 9.38
C LYS A 230 7.35 5.61 9.64
N LEU A 231 6.64 5.29 10.73
CA LEU A 231 5.46 6.05 11.17
C LEU A 231 5.83 7.40 11.79
N THR A 232 7.04 7.51 12.34
CA THR A 232 7.51 8.72 13.00
C THR A 232 7.81 9.83 12.00
N PRO A 233 7.40 11.08 12.28
CA PRO A 233 7.88 12.24 11.55
C PRO A 233 9.41 12.28 11.61
N SER A 234 10.07 12.57 10.48
CA SER A 234 11.51 12.86 10.47
C SER A 234 11.78 14.00 11.46
N LYS A 235 12.71 13.79 12.38
CA LYS A 235 13.12 14.76 13.40
C LYS A 235 13.42 16.07 12.68
N LYS A 236 12.65 17.14 12.94
CA LYS A 236 12.98 18.46 12.39
C LYS A 236 14.43 18.75 12.80
N PRO A 237 15.31 19.18 11.89
CA PRO A 237 16.62 19.65 12.31
C PRO A 237 16.36 20.75 13.33
N THR A 238 16.88 20.56 14.54
CA THR A 238 16.92 21.58 15.58
C THR A 238 17.54 22.80 14.92
N ARG A 239 16.72 23.82 14.62
CA ARG A 239 17.18 25.10 14.11
C ARG A 239 18.03 25.68 15.24
N GLY A 240 19.34 25.44 15.15
CA GLY A 240 20.33 26.02 16.04
C GLY A 240 20.12 27.52 16.06
N ARG A 241 19.98 28.04 17.27
CA ARG A 241 19.79 29.44 17.60
C ARG A 241 20.95 30.29 17.09
#